data_AF-A0A7J3DLH9-F1
#
_entry.id   AF-A0A7J3DLH9-F1
#
_cell.length_a   1.000
_cell.length_b   1.000
_cell.length_c   1.000
_cell.angle_alpha   90.00
_cell.angle_beta   90.00
_cell.angle_gamma   90.00
#
_symmetry.space_group_name_H-M   'P 1'
#
loop_
_entity.id
_entity.type
_entity.pdbx_description
1 polymer ?
#
loop_
_entity_poly.entity_id
_entity_poly.type
_entity_poly.pdbx_seq_one_letter_code
_entity_poly.pdbx_strand_id
1 'polypeptide(L)'
;MLLIKSSQAKGQESAPFEVLIGVILMGFVLYIGFNAMESMTRQDCENRLTRAVETFRIKLENVVELGIPANFDFRAPTCFKNQRIKIDEIADEAICASTCDTATPNCLSITVTSLETTKRFCLRTALKTYFPETYDICQDKSAEGYTLVDLRDNIYEGHYYLLNQTPERQTYPVICAYYKK
;
A
#
# COMPACT_ATOMS: atom_id res chain seq x y z
N MET A 1 75.41 -30.31 33.58
CA MET A 1 75.02 -28.98 33.07
C MET A 1 75.02 -29.04 31.55
N LEU A 2 73.87 -29.35 30.95
CA LEU A 2 73.66 -29.39 29.50
C LEU A 2 72.43 -28.53 29.22
N LEU A 3 72.67 -27.49 28.42
CA LEU A 3 71.78 -26.38 28.11
C LEU A 3 70.48 -26.85 27.47
N ILE A 4 69.36 -26.49 28.10
CA ILE A 4 68.03 -26.49 27.48
C ILE A 4 68.04 -25.41 26.40
N LYS A 5 68.19 -25.81 25.13
CA LYS A 5 67.91 -24.94 23.98
C LYS A 5 66.39 -24.79 23.88
N SER A 6 65.88 -23.67 24.36
CA SER A 6 64.58 -23.14 23.97
C SER A 6 64.63 -22.73 22.49
N SER A 7 64.28 -23.63 21.59
CA SER A 7 64.00 -23.25 20.19
C SER A 7 62.66 -22.54 20.15
N GLN A 8 62.72 -21.23 19.95
CA GLN A 8 61.60 -20.33 19.69
C GLN A 8 60.66 -20.91 18.64
N ALA A 9 59.38 -21.01 18.99
CA ALA A 9 58.29 -21.28 18.07
C ALA A 9 58.12 -20.09 17.09
N LYS A 10 58.82 -20.13 15.97
CA LYS A 10 58.52 -19.32 14.77
C LYS A 10 57.73 -20.21 13.81
N GLY A 11 56.42 -20.28 13.99
CA GLY A 11 55.57 -21.13 13.13
C GLY A 11 54.08 -21.22 13.46
N GLN A 12 53.54 -20.35 14.34
CA GLN A 12 52.12 -20.36 14.71
C GLN A 12 51.50 -18.94 14.66
N GLU A 13 51.83 -18.12 13.65
CA GLU A 13 51.19 -16.79 13.49
C GLU A 13 50.25 -16.67 12.28
N SER A 14 50.35 -17.55 11.28
CA SER A 14 49.52 -17.44 10.06
C SER A 14 48.10 -17.99 10.23
N ALA A 15 47.93 -19.09 10.97
CA ALA A 15 46.63 -19.74 11.17
C ALA A 15 45.57 -18.87 11.90
N PRO A 16 45.89 -18.17 13.01
CA PRO A 16 44.89 -17.32 13.67
C PRO A 16 44.53 -16.06 12.86
N PHE A 17 45.47 -15.54 12.07
CA PHE A 17 45.24 -14.36 11.23
C PHE A 17 44.32 -14.67 10.04
N GLU A 18 44.52 -15.81 9.38
CA GLU A 18 43.68 -16.26 8.27
C GLU A 18 42.24 -16.53 8.72
N VAL A 19 42.06 -17.17 9.89
CA VAL A 19 40.74 -17.38 10.49
C VAL A 19 40.07 -16.05 10.85
N LEU A 20 40.82 -15.09 11.39
CA LEU A 20 40.29 -13.76 11.74
C LEU A 20 39.84 -12.97 10.50
N ILE A 21 40.59 -13.01 9.41
CA ILE A 21 40.17 -12.42 8.13
C ILE A 21 38.91 -13.14 7.61
N GLY A 22 38.86 -14.46 7.66
CA GLY A 22 37.70 -15.25 7.25
C GLY A 22 36.42 -14.86 8.01
N VAL A 23 36.52 -14.67 9.33
CA VAL A 23 35.40 -14.23 10.17
C VAL A 23 34.96 -12.82 9.82
N ILE A 24 35.90 -11.89 9.61
CA ILE A 24 35.58 -10.51 9.21
C ILE A 24 34.87 -10.50 7.86
N LEU A 25 35.38 -11.23 6.86
CA LEU A 25 34.77 -11.31 5.53
C LEU A 25 33.37 -11.94 5.57
N MET A 26 33.18 -13.04 6.30
CA MET A 26 31.85 -13.62 6.49
C MET A 26 30.90 -12.65 7.20
N GLY A 27 31.38 -11.91 8.20
CA GLY A 27 30.60 -10.88 8.89
C GLY A 27 30.08 -9.80 7.94
N PHE A 28 30.95 -9.28 7.06
CA PHE A 28 30.54 -8.30 6.04
C PHE A 28 29.53 -8.87 5.04
N VAL A 29 29.73 -10.10 4.56
CA VAL A 29 28.79 -10.76 3.63
C VAL A 29 27.42 -10.94 4.28
N LEU A 30 27.37 -11.41 5.53
CA LEU A 30 26.11 -11.55 6.27
C LEU A 30 25.43 -10.20 6.47
N TYR A 31 26.18 -9.16 6.88
CA TYR A 31 25.64 -7.82 7.09
C TYR A 31 25.03 -7.23 5.81
N ILE A 32 25.74 -7.34 4.68
CA ILE A 32 25.22 -6.89 3.38
C ILE A 32 23.99 -7.72 2.98
N GLY A 33 24.03 -9.04 3.19
CA GLY A 33 22.92 -9.94 2.92
C GLY A 33 21.65 -9.58 3.71
N PHE A 34 21.77 -9.27 5.00
CA PHE A 34 20.63 -8.85 5.83
C PHE A 34 20.02 -7.54 5.36
N ASN A 35 20.85 -6.52 5.07
CA ASN A 35 20.35 -5.23 4.56
C ASN A 35 19.64 -5.39 3.20
N ALA A 36 20.16 -6.26 2.33
CA ALA A 36 19.53 -6.55 1.05
C ALA A 36 18.16 -7.22 1.23
N MET A 37 18.04 -8.20 2.13
CA MET A 37 16.77 -8.86 2.43
C MET A 37 15.73 -7.89 2.99
N GLU A 38 16.12 -7.00 3.91
CA GLU A 38 15.21 -5.99 4.45
C GLU A 38 14.65 -5.08 3.34
N SER A 39 15.53 -4.58 2.46
CA SER A 39 15.13 -3.77 1.30
C SER A 39 14.18 -4.53 0.36
N MET A 40 14.47 -5.80 0.07
CA MET A 40 13.62 -6.63 -0.80
C MET A 40 12.24 -6.90 -0.20
N THR A 41 12.17 -7.22 1.11
CA THR A 41 10.88 -7.45 1.77
C THR A 41 10.01 -6.20 1.79
N ARG A 42 10.63 -5.03 1.99
CA ARG A 42 9.94 -3.74 1.90
C ARG A 42 9.40 -3.48 0.49
N GLN A 43 10.22 -3.71 -0.54
CA GLN A 43 9.79 -3.55 -1.93
C GLN A 43 8.66 -4.51 -2.32
N ASP A 44 8.71 -5.78 -1.91
CA ASP A 44 7.63 -6.75 -2.17
C ASP A 44 6.32 -6.30 -1.50
N CYS A 45 6.40 -5.81 -0.26
CA CYS A 45 5.23 -5.28 0.44
C CYS A 45 4.62 -4.09 -0.33
N GLU A 46 5.44 -3.09 -0.68
CA GLU A 46 4.98 -1.92 -1.42
C GLU A 46 4.35 -2.29 -2.77
N ASN A 47 4.91 -3.27 -3.48
CA ASN A 47 4.36 -3.75 -4.74
C ASN A 47 2.99 -4.42 -4.55
N ARG A 48 2.82 -5.23 -3.50
CA ARG A 48 1.52 -5.86 -3.18
C ARG A 48 0.49 -4.81 -2.79
N LEU A 49 0.88 -3.81 -2.01
CA LEU A 49 0.02 -2.68 -1.63
C LEU A 49 -0.44 -1.90 -2.87
N THR A 50 0.49 -1.53 -3.75
CA THR A 50 0.17 -0.87 -5.02
C THR A 50 -0.82 -1.69 -5.84
N ARG A 51 -0.58 -3.00 -6.02
CA ARG A 51 -1.48 -3.88 -6.78
C ARG A 51 -2.88 -3.97 -6.15
N ALA A 52 -2.96 -4.04 -4.82
CA ALA A 52 -4.24 -4.09 -4.11
C ALA A 52 -5.03 -2.79 -4.32
N VAL A 53 -4.38 -1.63 -4.18
CA VAL A 53 -5.01 -0.33 -4.40
C VAL A 53 -5.39 -0.10 -5.86
N GLU A 54 -4.55 -0.51 -6.81
CA GLU A 54 -4.89 -0.46 -8.24
C GLU A 54 -6.08 -1.35 -8.59
N THR A 55 -6.15 -2.56 -8.01
CA THR A 55 -7.31 -3.44 -8.21
C THR A 55 -8.58 -2.81 -7.66
N PHE A 56 -8.51 -2.22 -6.46
CA PHE A 56 -9.61 -1.48 -5.86
C PHE A 56 -10.05 -0.31 -6.75
N ARG A 57 -9.08 0.50 -7.20
CA ARG A 57 -9.28 1.64 -8.10
C ARG A 57 -10.02 1.21 -9.37
N ILE A 58 -9.54 0.19 -10.06
CA ILE A 58 -10.14 -0.30 -11.31
C ILE A 58 -11.58 -0.76 -11.07
N LYS A 59 -11.84 -1.47 -9.96
CA LYS A 59 -13.20 -1.91 -9.62
C LYS A 59 -14.12 -0.72 -9.35
N LEU A 60 -13.64 0.30 -8.63
CA LEU A 60 -14.40 1.51 -8.37
C LEU A 60 -14.68 2.30 -9.66
N GLU A 61 -13.67 2.51 -10.52
CA GLU A 61 -13.80 3.17 -11.81
C GLU A 61 -14.84 2.43 -12.70
N ASN A 62 -14.78 1.10 -12.76
CA ASN A 62 -15.75 0.31 -13.52
C ASN A 62 -17.19 0.45 -12.99
N VAL A 63 -17.38 0.56 -11.68
CA VAL A 63 -18.72 0.76 -11.09
C VAL A 63 -19.25 2.16 -11.44
N VAL A 64 -18.37 3.17 -11.43
CA VAL A 64 -18.75 4.54 -11.77
C VAL A 64 -19.06 4.68 -13.26
N GLU A 65 -18.17 4.21 -14.14
CA GLU A 65 -18.26 4.41 -15.59
C GLU A 65 -19.26 3.45 -16.27
N LEU A 66 -19.23 2.17 -15.91
CA LEU A 66 -20.03 1.12 -16.56
C LEU A 66 -21.33 0.81 -15.80
N GLY A 67 -21.47 1.29 -14.55
CA GLY A 67 -22.61 0.97 -13.70
C GLY A 67 -22.67 -0.51 -13.27
N ILE A 68 -21.61 -1.28 -13.50
CA ILE A 68 -21.57 -2.71 -13.19
C ILE A 68 -21.29 -2.88 -11.68
N PRO A 69 -22.15 -3.57 -10.91
CA PRO A 69 -21.89 -3.83 -9.50
C PRO A 69 -20.59 -4.63 -9.35
N ALA A 70 -19.73 -4.22 -8.42
CA ALA A 70 -18.48 -4.92 -8.15
C ALA A 70 -18.55 -5.60 -6.78
N ASN A 71 -18.18 -6.87 -6.76
CA ASN A 71 -18.04 -7.63 -5.54
C ASN A 71 -16.61 -8.20 -5.45
N PHE A 72 -15.85 -7.84 -4.42
CA PHE A 72 -14.46 -8.26 -4.30
C PHE A 72 -13.90 -8.16 -2.87
N ASP A 73 -12.87 -8.96 -2.60
CA ASP A 73 -12.06 -8.86 -1.39
C ASP A 73 -10.93 -7.82 -1.58
N PHE A 74 -10.85 -6.87 -0.67
CA PHE A 74 -9.75 -5.93 -0.57
C PHE A 74 -8.77 -6.36 0.52
N ARG A 75 -7.56 -6.74 0.11
CA ARG A 75 -6.47 -7.17 1.00
C ARG A 75 -5.22 -6.35 0.71
N ALA A 76 -5.10 -5.21 1.37
CA ALA A 76 -3.92 -4.35 1.28
C ALA A 76 -2.97 -4.68 2.43
N PRO A 77 -1.73 -5.14 2.20
CA PRO A 77 -0.79 -5.36 3.30
C PRO A 77 -0.48 -4.06 4.03
N THR A 78 -0.29 -4.15 5.34
CA THR A 78 0.21 -3.05 6.16
C THR A 78 1.74 -2.98 6.03
N CYS A 79 2.23 -2.16 5.12
CA CYS A 79 3.68 -2.00 4.88
C CYS A 79 4.31 -0.95 5.78
N PHE A 80 3.51 -0.01 6.28
CA PHE A 80 3.96 1.11 7.09
C PHE A 80 3.16 1.22 8.39
N LYS A 81 3.80 1.76 9.44
CA LYS A 81 3.10 2.08 10.68
C LYS A 81 2.08 3.21 10.45
N ASN A 82 0.88 3.06 10.99
CA ASN A 82 -0.23 3.99 10.85
C ASN A 82 -0.63 4.26 9.39
N GLN A 83 -0.54 3.24 8.53
CA GLN A 83 -1.01 3.32 7.16
C GLN A 83 -2.53 3.55 7.12
N ARG A 84 -2.96 4.55 6.33
CA ARG A 84 -4.37 4.86 6.04
C ARG A 84 -4.56 4.98 4.54
N ILE A 85 -5.68 4.47 4.05
CA ILE A 85 -6.01 4.49 2.62
C ILE A 85 -7.34 5.19 2.51
N LYS A 86 -7.44 6.27 1.74
CA LYS A 86 -8.68 7.01 1.58
C LYS A 86 -8.78 7.68 0.22
N ILE A 87 -9.98 8.07 -0.17
CA ILE A 87 -10.20 8.87 -1.37
C ILE A 87 -10.16 10.35 -0.98
N ASP A 88 -9.20 11.08 -1.55
CA ASP A 88 -9.07 12.52 -1.35
C ASP A 88 -9.35 13.28 -2.65
N GLU A 89 -10.01 14.44 -2.50
CA GLU A 89 -10.05 15.46 -3.55
C GLU A 89 -8.81 16.36 -3.40
N ILE A 90 -8.02 16.42 -4.45
CA ILE A 90 -6.83 17.27 -4.53
C ILE A 90 -7.21 18.51 -5.33
N ALA A 91 -7.04 19.69 -4.72
CA ALA A 91 -7.30 21.00 -5.33
C ALA A 91 -5.99 21.71 -5.70
N ASP A 92 -5.02 20.96 -6.25
CA ASP A 92 -3.72 21.46 -6.68
C ASP A 92 -3.41 20.90 -8.08
N GLU A 93 -3.34 21.81 -9.05
CA GLU A 93 -3.10 21.49 -10.46
C GLU A 93 -1.76 20.78 -10.70
N ALA A 94 -0.70 21.14 -9.95
CA ALA A 94 0.61 20.52 -10.11
C ALA A 94 0.61 19.08 -9.59
N ILE A 95 -0.08 18.83 -8.48
CA ILE A 95 -0.23 17.48 -7.92
C ILE A 95 -1.14 16.63 -8.84
N CYS A 96 -2.19 17.23 -9.39
CA CYS A 96 -3.07 16.53 -10.34
C CYS A 96 -2.37 16.21 -11.66
N ALA A 97 -1.57 17.14 -12.21
CA ALA A 97 -0.79 16.89 -13.41
C ALA A 97 0.23 15.77 -13.21
N SER A 98 0.88 15.69 -12.05
CA SER A 98 1.86 14.63 -11.75
C SER A 98 1.25 13.29 -11.37
N THR A 99 0.02 13.26 -10.82
CA THR A 99 -0.63 12.03 -10.35
C THR A 99 -1.55 11.42 -11.41
N CYS A 100 -2.27 12.25 -12.16
CA CYS A 100 -3.30 11.86 -13.11
C CYS A 100 -2.95 12.12 -14.57
N ASP A 101 -1.77 12.69 -14.86
CA ASP A 101 -1.35 13.16 -16.19
C ASP A 101 -2.30 14.21 -16.81
N THR A 102 -3.08 14.90 -15.96
CA THR A 102 -4.07 15.90 -16.38
C THR A 102 -3.90 17.18 -15.58
N ALA A 103 -3.69 18.31 -16.27
CA ALA A 103 -3.64 19.65 -15.68
C ALA A 103 -5.06 20.17 -15.40
N THR A 104 -5.78 19.48 -14.51
CA THR A 104 -7.08 19.94 -14.00
C THR A 104 -6.89 20.60 -12.64
N PRO A 105 -7.67 21.64 -12.31
CA PRO A 105 -7.53 22.34 -11.03
C PRO A 105 -7.82 21.42 -9.84
N ASN A 106 -8.75 20.48 -10.03
CA ASN A 106 -9.06 19.44 -9.06
C ASN A 106 -8.95 18.04 -9.70
N CYS A 107 -8.60 17.04 -8.90
CA CYS A 107 -8.62 15.63 -9.26
C CYS A 107 -8.97 14.77 -8.03
N LEU A 108 -9.56 13.59 -8.27
CA LEU A 108 -9.75 12.58 -7.23
C LEU A 108 -8.57 11.61 -7.26
N SER A 109 -8.11 11.23 -6.07
CA SER A 109 -7.07 10.21 -5.93
C SER A 109 -7.28 9.36 -4.70
N ILE A 110 -6.82 8.10 -4.76
CA ILE A 110 -6.67 7.26 -3.59
C ILE A 110 -5.32 7.59 -2.97
N THR A 111 -5.33 8.17 -1.78
CA THR A 111 -4.12 8.48 -1.02
C THR A 111 -3.85 7.37 -0.02
N VAL A 112 -2.65 6.80 -0.10
CA VAL A 112 -2.07 5.96 0.95
C VAL A 112 -1.14 6.83 1.78
N THR A 113 -1.58 7.19 2.99
CA THR A 113 -0.80 8.03 3.91
C THR A 113 -0.18 7.15 5.00
N SER A 114 1.08 7.39 5.30
CA SER A 114 1.79 6.80 6.45
C SER A 114 2.74 7.84 7.07
N LEU A 115 3.41 7.49 8.17
CA LEU A 115 4.44 8.37 8.77
C LEU A 115 5.68 8.53 7.88
N GLU A 116 5.95 7.57 7.00
CA GLU A 116 7.17 7.54 6.18
C GLU A 116 6.95 8.08 4.77
N THR A 117 5.75 7.87 4.21
CA THR A 117 5.47 8.18 2.81
C THR A 117 3.98 8.44 2.57
N THR A 118 3.71 9.25 1.55
CA THR A 118 2.39 9.45 0.99
C THR A 118 2.44 9.05 -0.49
N LYS A 119 1.69 8.01 -0.85
CA LYS A 119 1.51 7.60 -2.25
C LYS A 119 0.11 7.98 -2.71
N ARG A 120 0.00 8.41 -3.96
CA ARG A 120 -1.27 8.83 -4.56
C ARG A 120 -1.50 8.03 -5.83
N PHE A 121 -2.72 7.54 -5.98
CA PHE A 121 -3.17 6.82 -7.16
C PHE A 121 -4.32 7.61 -7.76
N CYS A 122 -4.17 8.06 -9.00
CA CYS A 122 -5.24 8.78 -9.69
C CYS A 122 -6.53 7.96 -9.69
N LEU A 123 -7.67 8.61 -9.50
CA LEU A 123 -8.99 7.99 -9.68
C LEU A 123 -9.69 8.68 -10.84
N ARG A 124 -9.81 7.99 -11.98
CA ARG A 124 -10.47 8.47 -13.20
C ARG A 124 -11.97 8.35 -13.05
N THR A 125 -12.53 9.17 -12.19
CA THR A 125 -13.98 9.26 -11.96
C THR A 125 -14.39 10.72 -12.00
N ALA A 126 -15.70 10.98 -12.08
CA ALA A 126 -16.20 12.35 -11.98
C ALA A 126 -15.79 12.96 -10.63
N LEU A 127 -15.25 14.19 -10.65
CA LEU A 127 -14.71 14.90 -9.49
C LEU A 127 -15.67 14.93 -8.28
N LYS A 128 -16.98 14.91 -8.55
CA LYS A 128 -18.02 15.00 -7.53
C LYS A 128 -18.73 13.67 -7.27
N THR A 129 -18.02 12.54 -7.32
CA THR A 129 -18.58 11.25 -6.91
C THR A 129 -18.95 11.28 -5.43
N TYR A 130 -20.21 10.98 -5.11
CA TYR A 130 -20.74 11.01 -3.76
C TYR A 130 -20.77 9.60 -3.14
N PHE A 131 -20.26 9.48 -1.91
CA PHE A 131 -20.28 8.26 -1.10
C PHE A 131 -21.17 8.52 0.12
N PRO A 132 -22.45 8.12 0.08
CA PRO A 132 -23.37 8.35 1.18
C PRO A 132 -23.02 7.49 2.40
N GLU A 133 -23.19 8.07 3.59
CA GLU A 133 -23.13 7.36 4.87
C GLU A 133 -24.51 6.91 5.36
N THR A 134 -25.59 7.40 4.73
CA THR A 134 -26.97 7.08 5.09
C THR A 134 -27.64 6.20 4.04
N TYR A 135 -28.62 5.41 4.50
CA TYR A 135 -29.41 4.50 3.66
C TYR A 135 -30.56 5.21 2.91
N ASP A 136 -30.54 6.55 2.82
CA ASP A 136 -31.60 7.29 2.14
C ASP A 136 -31.58 7.06 0.62
N ILE A 137 -30.37 6.92 0.06
CA ILE A 137 -30.13 6.63 -1.35
C ILE A 137 -29.69 5.18 -1.55
N CYS A 138 -29.03 4.59 -0.56
CA CYS A 138 -28.49 3.24 -0.61
C CYS A 138 -29.40 2.23 0.08
N GLN A 139 -29.67 1.10 -0.58
CA GLN A 139 -30.43 0.00 0.03
C GLN A 139 -29.74 -0.55 1.28
N ASP A 140 -30.50 -0.77 2.35
CA ASP A 140 -29.95 -1.43 3.53
C ASP A 140 -29.60 -2.90 3.24
N LYS A 141 -28.32 -3.25 3.48
CA LYS A 141 -27.76 -4.60 3.33
C LYS A 141 -27.28 -5.19 4.66
N SER A 142 -27.74 -4.63 5.78
CA SER A 142 -27.45 -5.11 7.13
C SER A 142 -27.81 -6.60 7.31
N ALA A 143 -28.89 -7.08 6.67
CA ALA A 143 -29.31 -8.48 6.69
C ALA A 143 -28.27 -9.44 6.05
N GLU A 144 -27.46 -8.95 5.10
CA GLU A 144 -26.38 -9.70 4.45
C GLU A 144 -25.04 -9.57 5.21
N GLY A 145 -25.04 -8.79 6.30
CA GLY A 145 -23.86 -8.50 7.13
C GLY A 145 -22.97 -7.40 6.59
N TYR A 146 -23.48 -6.54 5.70
CA TYR A 146 -22.75 -5.37 5.21
C TYR A 146 -23.11 -4.10 5.97
N THR A 147 -22.14 -3.20 6.07
CA THR A 147 -22.31 -1.82 6.56
C THR A 147 -21.94 -0.84 5.46
N LEU A 148 -22.75 0.20 5.26
CA LEU A 148 -22.41 1.30 4.36
C LEU A 148 -21.23 2.10 4.94
N VAL A 149 -20.23 2.42 4.12
CA VAL A 149 -19.03 3.15 4.53
C VAL A 149 -18.70 4.28 3.56
N ASP A 150 -18.20 5.40 4.08
CA ASP A 150 -17.60 6.45 3.25
C ASP A 150 -16.13 6.12 2.96
N LEU A 151 -15.80 5.97 1.68
CA LEU A 151 -14.45 5.70 1.20
C LEU A 151 -13.51 6.92 1.32
N ARG A 152 -14.03 8.10 1.64
CA ARG A 152 -13.25 9.32 1.89
C ARG A 152 -12.64 9.39 3.29
N ASP A 153 -13.22 8.67 4.27
CA ASP A 153 -12.65 8.61 5.62
C ASP A 153 -11.50 7.61 5.65
N ASN A 154 -11.81 6.32 5.46
CA ASN A 154 -10.81 5.27 5.39
C ASN A 154 -11.34 4.01 4.69
N ILE A 155 -10.46 3.34 3.96
CA ILE A 155 -10.69 2.08 3.27
C ILE A 155 -10.02 0.98 4.10
N TYR A 156 -10.84 0.12 4.67
CA TYR A 156 -10.44 -0.97 5.54
C TYR A 156 -10.22 -2.26 4.75
N GLU A 157 -9.38 -3.17 5.25
CA GLU A 157 -9.29 -4.51 4.68
C GLU A 157 -10.58 -5.30 4.95
N GLY A 158 -11.09 -5.98 3.93
CA GLY A 158 -12.31 -6.77 4.02
C GLY A 158 -13.00 -6.94 2.68
N HIS A 159 -14.25 -7.38 2.73
CA HIS A 159 -15.04 -7.68 1.56
C HIS A 159 -15.93 -6.48 1.19
N TYR A 160 -15.83 -6.02 -0.06
CA TYR A 160 -16.56 -4.87 -0.57
C TYR A 160 -17.59 -5.26 -1.62
N TYR A 161 -18.77 -4.67 -1.48
CA TYR A 161 -19.79 -4.65 -2.51
C TYR A 161 -20.05 -3.19 -2.91
N LEU A 162 -19.71 -2.83 -4.15
CA LEU A 162 -19.87 -1.49 -4.70
C LEU A 162 -21.04 -1.47 -5.67
N LEU A 163 -21.92 -0.50 -5.51
CA LEU A 163 -23.09 -0.34 -6.36
C LEU A 163 -23.27 1.13 -6.77
N ASN A 164 -23.48 1.35 -8.07
CA ASN A 164 -23.87 2.65 -8.57
C ASN A 164 -25.38 2.82 -8.40
N GLN A 165 -25.79 3.78 -7.58
CA GLN A 165 -27.19 4.12 -7.29
C GLN A 165 -27.48 5.57 -7.64
N THR A 166 -26.86 6.08 -8.72
CA THR A 166 -27.08 7.44 -9.19
C THR A 166 -28.55 7.63 -9.59
N PRO A 167 -29.32 8.50 -8.89
CA PRO A 167 -30.70 8.76 -9.26
C PRO A 167 -30.77 9.47 -10.63
N GLU A 168 -31.82 9.23 -11.42
CA GLU A 168 -31.98 9.78 -12.78
C GLU A 168 -31.86 11.32 -12.86
N ARG A 169 -32.09 12.03 -11.75
CA ARG A 169 -32.04 13.50 -11.67
C ARG A 169 -30.73 14.05 -11.10
N GLN A 170 -29.79 13.21 -10.69
CA GLN A 170 -28.51 13.69 -10.17
C GLN A 170 -27.48 13.85 -11.28
N THR A 171 -26.75 14.97 -11.22
CA THR A 171 -25.65 15.29 -12.14
C THR A 171 -24.37 14.52 -11.81
N TYR A 172 -24.24 14.01 -10.59
CA TYR A 172 -23.02 13.38 -10.11
C TYR A 172 -23.27 11.94 -9.66
N PRO A 173 -22.31 11.03 -9.88
CA PRO A 173 -22.50 9.64 -9.57
C PRO A 173 -22.57 9.40 -8.06
N VAL A 174 -23.51 8.56 -7.63
CA VAL A 174 -23.66 8.09 -6.25
C VAL A 174 -23.22 6.64 -6.16
N ILE A 175 -22.20 6.37 -5.36
CA ILE A 175 -21.64 5.04 -5.18
C ILE A 175 -21.87 4.59 -3.75
N CYS A 176 -22.72 3.58 -3.59
CA CYS A 176 -22.92 2.89 -2.33
C CYS A 176 -21.78 1.89 -2.13
N ALA A 177 -20.92 2.14 -1.16
CA ALA A 177 -19.84 1.24 -0.78
C ALA A 177 -20.24 0.44 0.47
N TYR A 178 -20.56 -0.84 0.28
CA TYR A 178 -20.90 -1.75 1.36
C TYR A 178 -19.66 -2.54 1.76
N TYR A 179 -19.35 -2.53 3.05
CA TYR A 179 -18.20 -3.20 3.65
C TYR A 179 -18.63 -4.32 4.58
N LYS A 180 -17.89 -5.43 4.54
CA LYS A 180 -18.02 -6.57 5.45
C LYS A 180 -16.63 -6.99 5.91
N LYS A 181 -16.46 -7.09 7.22
CA LYS A 181 -15.19 -7.52 7.84
C LYS A 181 -14.92 -9.01 7.63
#